data_AF-A0A7J7EKD9-F1
#
_entry.id   AF-A0A7J7EKD9-F1
#
_cell.length_a   1.000
_cell.length_b   1.000
_cell.length_c   1.000
_cell.angle_alpha   90.00
_cell.angle_beta   90.00
_cell.angle_gamma   90.00
#
_symmetry.space_group_name_H-M   'P 1'
#
loop_
_entity.id
_entity.type
_entity.pdbx_description
1 polymer ?
#
loop_
_entity_poly.entity_id
_entity_poly.type
_entity_poly.pdbx_seq_one_letter_code
_entity_poly.pdbx_strand_id
1 'polypeptide(L)'
;MSENLDKSNINEAGKSKSNDSEQGLEDTVEGSEEALQKKIKSGSPSTQRVQRPHSSPPRFVTVEELLETAKGVTNMALAHEIVVNGNFRIKPVELPEDSLEKRVKDIVHKAFWDCLSVQLSEDPPAYDHAIRLLGEIKETLLSFLLPGHTRLRNQIREVLDLDLIKQEAEHGALDISKLAEFIIGMMGTLCAPARDEEVKKLKDIKEIVPLF
;
A
#
# COMPACT_ATOMS: atom_id res chain seq x y z
N MET A 1 18.58 63.58 -7.70
CA MET A 1 18.54 63.12 -9.10
C MET A 1 17.70 61.84 -9.06
N SER A 2 16.38 61.90 -9.21
CA SER A 2 15.65 62.10 -10.50
C SER A 2 15.92 60.88 -11.40
N GLU A 3 15.00 60.07 -11.95
CA GLU A 3 13.54 60.03 -12.22
C GLU A 3 13.16 58.53 -12.33
N ASN A 4 12.02 57.99 -11.89
CA ASN A 4 10.61 58.07 -12.35
C ASN A 4 10.33 57.76 -13.84
N LEU A 5 9.46 56.74 -14.05
CA LEU A 5 8.50 56.51 -15.14
C LEU A 5 7.64 55.32 -14.67
N ASP A 6 6.59 55.50 -13.85
CA ASP A 6 5.21 55.94 -14.17
C ASP A 6 4.56 55.13 -15.32
N LYS A 7 3.61 54.25 -14.99
CA LYS A 7 2.13 54.39 -15.19
C LYS A 7 1.69 54.11 -16.64
N SER A 8 0.53 53.57 -16.97
CA SER A 8 -0.62 52.97 -16.28
C SER A 8 -1.66 52.66 -17.37
N ASN A 9 -2.65 51.83 -17.03
CA ASN A 9 -4.09 52.05 -17.26
C ASN A 9 -4.89 51.40 -18.42
N ILE A 10 -5.91 50.63 -17.97
CA ILE A 10 -7.38 50.61 -18.28
C ILE A 10 -7.72 50.11 -19.72
N ASN A 11 -8.87 49.52 -20.12
CA ASN A 11 -10.29 49.55 -19.73
C ASN A 11 -11.01 48.25 -20.22
N GLU A 12 -11.90 47.63 -19.44
CA GLU A 12 -13.40 47.66 -19.47
C GLU A 12 -14.16 46.67 -20.38
N ALA A 13 -15.00 45.86 -19.72
CA ALA A 13 -16.47 45.71 -19.85
C ALA A 13 -17.17 45.20 -21.14
N GLY A 14 -18.15 44.29 -20.93
CA GLY A 14 -19.26 43.96 -21.85
C GLY A 14 -19.66 42.47 -21.80
N LYS A 15 -20.52 41.98 -20.90
CA LYS A 15 -22.01 42.01 -20.79
C LYS A 15 -22.77 40.91 -21.59
N SER A 16 -23.55 40.12 -20.83
CA SER A 16 -24.91 39.56 -21.07
C SER A 16 -25.21 38.42 -22.07
N LYS A 17 -25.95 37.40 -21.54
CA LYS A 17 -27.22 36.69 -21.97
C LYS A 17 -27.44 36.47 -23.49
N SER A 18 -28.01 35.35 -23.99
CA SER A 18 -29.32 34.72 -23.70
C SER A 18 -29.55 33.45 -24.56
N ASN A 19 -30.62 32.72 -24.22
CA ASN A 19 -31.22 31.50 -24.83
C ASN A 19 -31.60 31.58 -26.33
N ASP A 20 -31.73 30.41 -26.97
CA ASP A 20 -32.87 29.92 -27.80
C ASP A 20 -32.60 28.42 -28.16
N SER A 21 -33.44 27.39 -27.92
CA SER A 21 -34.84 27.03 -28.25
C SER A 21 -34.96 26.10 -29.47
N GLU A 22 -35.95 25.20 -29.39
CA GLU A 22 -36.65 24.47 -30.47
C GLU A 22 -35.98 23.17 -31.00
N GLN A 23 -36.64 22.04 -31.31
CA GLN A 23 -38.03 21.55 -31.41
C GLN A 23 -37.87 19.99 -31.44
N GLY A 24 -38.67 19.13 -30.80
CA GLY A 24 -40.08 18.86 -31.10
C GLY A 24 -40.21 17.99 -32.35
N LEU A 25 -40.49 16.68 -32.23
CA LEU A 25 -41.22 15.86 -33.22
C LEU A 25 -41.67 14.54 -32.56
N GLU A 26 -42.94 14.50 -32.22
CA GLU A 26 -43.73 13.30 -31.93
C GLU A 26 -44.26 12.76 -33.26
N ASP A 27 -44.36 11.43 -33.42
CA ASP A 27 -45.31 10.85 -34.36
C ASP A 27 -45.86 9.52 -33.85
N THR A 28 -47.17 9.51 -33.71
CA THR A 28 -48.11 8.45 -33.29
C THR A 28 -48.45 7.50 -34.44
N VAL A 29 -48.57 6.19 -34.20
CA VAL A 29 -49.60 5.33 -34.84
C VAL A 29 -50.01 4.17 -33.93
N GLU A 30 -51.34 4.01 -33.80
CA GLU A 30 -52.14 3.04 -33.06
C GLU A 30 -52.04 1.56 -33.51
N GLY A 31 -52.23 0.66 -32.54
CA GLY A 31 -53.42 -0.22 -32.45
C GLY A 31 -53.55 -1.48 -33.34
N SER A 32 -53.50 -2.66 -32.71
CA SER A 32 -54.53 -3.72 -32.88
C SER A 32 -54.32 -4.88 -31.90
N GLU A 33 -55.36 -5.15 -31.11
CA GLU A 33 -55.61 -6.44 -30.45
C GLU A 33 -56.23 -7.41 -31.47
N GLU A 34 -55.86 -8.70 -31.44
CA GLU A 34 -56.84 -9.76 -31.68
C GLU A 34 -56.35 -11.14 -31.22
N ALA A 35 -57.32 -12.00 -30.93
CA ALA A 35 -57.27 -13.11 -30.02
C ALA A 35 -57.10 -14.49 -30.71
N LEU A 36 -56.59 -15.45 -29.93
CA LEU A 36 -56.92 -16.90 -29.89
C LEU A 36 -56.90 -17.74 -31.18
N GLN A 37 -56.05 -18.78 -31.21
CA GLN A 37 -56.43 -20.20 -31.48
C GLN A 37 -55.17 -21.10 -31.37
N LYS A 38 -55.06 -22.09 -30.47
CA LYS A 38 -55.74 -23.41 -30.32
C LYS A 38 -54.83 -24.56 -30.80
N LYS A 39 -54.58 -25.49 -29.86
CA LYS A 39 -54.61 -26.98 -30.02
C LYS A 39 -53.29 -27.80 -30.07
N ILE A 40 -52.96 -28.39 -28.90
CA ILE A 40 -52.88 -29.84 -28.60
C ILE A 40 -51.66 -30.72 -29.06
N LYS A 41 -51.01 -31.27 -28.01
CA LYS A 41 -50.58 -32.69 -27.74
C LYS A 41 -49.13 -33.17 -27.91
N SER A 42 -48.73 -33.80 -26.78
CA SER A 42 -48.07 -35.11 -26.56
C SER A 42 -46.60 -35.29 -26.94
N GLY A 43 -45.82 -35.70 -25.95
CA GLY A 43 -44.38 -35.85 -26.02
C GLY A 43 -43.83 -37.19 -26.53
N SER A 44 -42.52 -37.20 -26.69
CA SER A 44 -41.62 -38.33 -26.45
C SER A 44 -40.19 -37.81 -26.22
N PRO A 45 -39.31 -38.58 -25.55
CA PRO A 45 -38.07 -38.09 -24.96
C PRO A 45 -36.86 -38.22 -25.91
N SER A 46 -35.82 -37.44 -25.59
CA SER A 46 -34.43 -37.60 -26.03
C SER A 46 -34.05 -37.04 -27.40
N THR A 47 -33.38 -35.89 -27.37
CA THR A 47 -31.96 -35.80 -27.77
C THR A 47 -31.27 -34.88 -26.79
N GLN A 48 -30.21 -35.36 -26.15
CA GLN A 48 -29.40 -34.59 -25.22
C GLN A 48 -28.66 -33.51 -26.03
N ARG A 49 -29.29 -32.34 -26.18
CA ARG A 49 -28.69 -31.16 -26.79
C ARG A 49 -27.57 -30.71 -25.86
N VAL A 50 -26.33 -31.02 -26.22
CA VAL A 50 -25.14 -30.41 -25.64
C VAL A 50 -25.34 -28.89 -25.73
N GLN A 51 -25.71 -28.26 -24.62
CA GLN A 51 -25.80 -26.81 -24.55
C GLN A 51 -24.38 -26.29 -24.67
N ARG A 52 -24.05 -25.77 -25.85
CA ARG A 52 -22.86 -24.94 -26.00
C ARG A 52 -23.07 -23.71 -25.11
N PRO A 53 -22.07 -23.29 -24.32
CA PRO A 53 -22.22 -22.07 -23.54
C PRO A 53 -22.59 -20.93 -24.49
N HIS A 54 -23.73 -20.31 -24.24
CA HIS A 54 -24.19 -19.17 -25.00
C HIS A 54 -23.18 -18.04 -24.81
N SER A 55 -22.59 -17.56 -25.90
CA SER A 55 -21.71 -16.38 -25.85
C SER A 55 -22.54 -15.20 -25.36
N SER A 56 -22.06 -14.51 -24.33
CA SER A 56 -22.68 -13.27 -23.87
C SER A 56 -22.61 -12.21 -24.98
N PRO A 57 -23.60 -11.29 -25.05
CA PRO A 57 -23.57 -10.17 -25.99
C PRO A 57 -22.30 -9.32 -25.81
N PRO A 58 -21.74 -8.72 -26.89
CA PRO A 58 -20.56 -7.85 -26.78
C PRO A 58 -20.83 -6.68 -25.82
N ARG A 59 -20.00 -6.55 -24.80
CA ARG A 59 -20.05 -5.43 -23.85
C ARG A 59 -18.97 -4.42 -24.21
N PHE A 60 -19.34 -3.15 -24.36
CA PHE A 60 -18.36 -2.08 -24.52
C PHE A 60 -17.57 -1.91 -23.22
N VAL A 61 -16.25 -1.86 -23.35
CA VAL A 61 -15.29 -1.76 -22.25
C VAL A 61 -14.75 -0.34 -22.21
N THR A 62 -14.63 0.25 -21.03
CA THR A 62 -14.03 1.59 -20.89
C THR A 62 -12.50 1.51 -20.93
N VAL A 63 -11.82 2.62 -21.25
CA VAL A 63 -10.35 2.69 -21.19
C VAL A 63 -9.83 2.42 -19.77
N GLU A 64 -10.55 2.89 -18.74
CA GLU A 64 -10.20 2.63 -17.34
C GLU A 64 -10.29 1.14 -17.00
N GLU A 65 -11.37 0.47 -17.42
CA GLU A 65 -11.55 -0.98 -17.23
C GLU A 65 -10.47 -1.78 -17.98
N LEU A 66 -10.04 -1.32 -19.16
CA LEU A 66 -8.91 -1.92 -19.89
C LEU A 66 -7.59 -1.74 -19.15
N LEU A 67 -7.30 -0.55 -18.61
CA LEU A 67 -6.08 -0.28 -17.86
C LEU A 67 -6.03 -1.10 -16.56
N GLU A 68 -7.14 -1.19 -15.83
CA GLU A 68 -7.24 -1.98 -14.61
C GLU A 68 -7.09 -3.48 -14.91
N THR A 69 -7.70 -3.95 -16.01
CA THR A 69 -7.50 -5.33 -16.49
C THR A 69 -6.05 -5.59 -16.86
N ALA A 70 -5.38 -4.66 -17.54
CA ALA A 70 -3.96 -4.79 -17.89
C ALA A 70 -3.08 -4.91 -16.65
N LYS A 71 -3.30 -4.07 -15.62
CA LYS A 71 -2.63 -4.20 -14.31
C LYS A 71 -2.90 -5.55 -13.67
N GLY A 72 -4.15 -6.01 -13.67
CA GLY A 72 -4.55 -7.31 -13.15
C GLY A 72 -3.80 -8.46 -13.83
N VAL A 73 -3.73 -8.46 -15.17
CA VAL A 73 -3.00 -9.47 -15.95
C VAL A 73 -1.49 -9.42 -15.64
N THR A 74 -0.89 -8.23 -15.54
CA THR A 74 0.53 -8.12 -15.17
C THR A 74 0.80 -8.65 -13.76
N ASN A 75 -0.08 -8.39 -12.80
CA ASN A 75 0.04 -8.91 -11.44
C ASN A 75 -0.09 -10.44 -11.39
N MET A 76 -0.98 -11.01 -12.21
CA MET A 76 -1.12 -12.47 -12.33
C MET A 76 0.11 -13.12 -12.98
N ALA A 77 0.65 -12.51 -14.04
CA ALA A 77 1.91 -12.96 -14.64
C ALA A 77 3.07 -12.89 -13.64
N LEU A 78 3.16 -11.79 -12.87
CA LEU A 78 4.18 -11.65 -11.83
C LEU A 78 4.02 -12.69 -10.71
N ALA A 79 2.79 -12.91 -10.24
CA ALA A 79 2.51 -13.93 -9.23
C ALA A 79 2.90 -15.33 -9.72
N HIS A 80 2.63 -15.64 -10.99
CA HIS A 80 3.08 -16.87 -11.63
C HIS A 80 4.61 -16.97 -11.63
N GLU A 81 5.33 -15.93 -12.02
CA GLU A 81 6.80 -15.93 -11.99
C GLU A 81 7.36 -16.15 -10.57
N ILE A 82 6.78 -15.48 -9.56
CA ILE A 82 7.18 -15.65 -8.15
C ILE A 82 7.01 -17.11 -7.70
N VAL A 83 5.95 -17.78 -8.14
CA VAL A 83 5.64 -19.17 -7.72
C VAL A 83 6.43 -20.20 -8.51
N VAL A 84 6.60 -20.01 -9.82
CA VAL A 84 7.20 -20.99 -10.73
C VAL A 84 8.73 -20.89 -10.74
N ASN A 85 9.27 -19.67 -10.69
CA ASN A 85 10.71 -19.45 -10.72
C ASN A 85 11.26 -19.29 -9.30
N GLY A 86 11.76 -20.38 -8.71
CA GLY A 86 12.39 -20.35 -7.38
C GLY A 86 13.65 -19.47 -7.28
N ASN A 87 14.21 -19.02 -8.41
CA ASN A 87 15.32 -18.08 -8.45
C ASN A 87 14.86 -16.62 -8.66
N PHE A 88 13.55 -16.36 -8.73
CA PHE A 88 13.03 -15.01 -8.84
C PHE A 88 13.45 -14.20 -7.61
N ARG A 89 14.12 -13.06 -7.86
CA ARG A 89 14.57 -12.14 -6.81
C ARG A 89 14.34 -10.72 -7.27
N ILE A 90 13.74 -9.91 -6.40
CA ILE A 90 13.71 -8.46 -6.57
C ILE A 90 15.11 -7.97 -6.21
N LYS A 91 15.83 -7.40 -7.18
CA LYS A 91 17.16 -6.85 -6.93
C LYS A 91 17.04 -5.58 -6.08
N PRO A 92 17.84 -5.45 -5.02
CA PRO A 92 17.96 -4.17 -4.31
C PRO A 92 18.37 -3.07 -5.29
N VAL A 93 17.94 -1.84 -5.01
CA VAL A 93 18.46 -0.66 -5.72
C VAL A 93 19.89 -0.44 -5.23
N GLU A 94 20.86 -0.86 -6.04
CA GLU A 94 22.28 -0.62 -5.79
C GLU A 94 22.67 0.74 -6.38
N LEU A 95 23.00 1.69 -5.49
CA LEU A 95 23.53 2.98 -5.91
C LEU A 95 25.01 2.82 -6.34
N PRO A 96 25.46 3.50 -7.41
CA PRO A 96 26.86 3.46 -7.83
C PRO A 96 27.79 3.87 -6.70
N GLU A 97 28.94 3.19 -6.56
CA GLU A 97 29.84 3.37 -5.41
C GLU A 97 30.35 4.80 -5.24
N ASP A 98 30.64 5.46 -6.36
CA ASP A 98 31.14 6.84 -6.38
C ASP A 98 30.02 7.89 -6.52
N SER A 99 28.75 7.48 -6.40
CA SER A 99 27.64 8.42 -6.47
C SER A 99 27.56 9.30 -5.22
N LEU A 100 27.26 10.58 -5.43
CA LEU A 100 26.96 11.50 -4.33
C LEU A 100 25.80 10.98 -3.48
N GLU A 101 24.80 10.38 -4.12
CA GLU A 101 23.61 9.83 -3.45
C GLU A 101 23.99 8.72 -2.45
N LYS A 102 24.83 7.75 -2.84
CA LYS A 102 25.31 6.70 -1.93
C LYS A 102 26.07 7.29 -0.76
N ARG A 103 26.99 8.24 -1.02
CA ARG A 103 27.75 8.91 0.04
C ARG A 103 26.84 9.63 1.03
N VAL A 104 25.84 10.37 0.55
CA VAL A 104 24.88 11.07 1.41
C VAL A 104 24.09 10.06 2.24
N LYS A 105 23.59 8.98 1.63
CA LYS A 105 22.88 7.91 2.33
C LYS A 105 23.72 7.29 3.45
N ASP A 106 24.98 6.95 3.15
CA ASP A 106 25.89 6.31 4.11
C ASP A 106 26.23 7.24 5.28
N ILE A 107 26.47 8.54 5.00
CA ILE A 107 26.74 9.55 6.04
C ILE A 107 25.52 9.74 6.95
N VAL A 108 24.33 9.87 6.37
CA VAL A 108 23.09 10.06 7.16
C VAL A 108 22.79 8.84 8.01
N HIS A 109 22.92 7.64 7.44
CA HIS A 109 22.72 6.40 8.17
C HIS A 109 23.72 6.28 9.33
N LYS A 110 25.00 6.53 9.07
CA LYS A 110 26.03 6.53 10.11
C LYS A 110 25.74 7.56 11.20
N ALA A 111 25.40 8.80 10.83
CA ALA A 111 25.13 9.86 11.79
C ALA A 111 23.97 9.52 12.74
N PHE A 112 22.93 8.84 12.24
CA PHE A 112 21.84 8.37 13.08
C PHE A 112 22.32 7.38 14.14
N TRP A 113 23.08 6.35 13.75
CA TRP A 113 23.57 5.33 14.68
C TRP A 113 24.64 5.85 15.64
N ASP A 114 25.49 6.78 15.18
CA ASP A 114 26.45 7.49 16.04
C ASP A 114 25.71 8.27 17.12
N CYS A 115 24.67 9.04 16.76
CA CYS A 115 23.84 9.77 17.73
C CYS A 115 23.14 8.82 18.71
N LEU A 116 22.54 7.73 18.23
CA LEU A 116 21.89 6.75 19.09
C LEU A 116 22.88 6.12 20.08
N SER A 117 24.08 5.76 19.61
CA SER A 117 25.13 5.19 20.46
C SER A 117 25.58 6.17 21.54
N VAL A 118 25.71 7.45 21.20
CA VAL A 118 26.08 8.50 22.18
C VAL A 118 24.98 8.62 23.23
N GLN A 119 23.71 8.77 22.82
CA GLN A 119 22.58 8.92 23.74
C GLN A 119 22.43 7.77 24.73
N LEU A 120 22.60 6.53 24.27
CA LEU A 120 22.53 5.34 25.12
C LEU A 120 23.74 5.21 26.09
N SER A 121 24.84 5.92 25.81
CA SER A 121 26.05 5.92 26.65
C SER A 121 26.13 7.07 27.67
N GLU A 122 25.19 8.01 27.61
CA GLU A 122 25.09 9.12 28.56
C GLU A 122 24.67 8.64 29.97
N ASP A 123 24.93 9.45 31.00
CA ASP A 123 24.55 9.19 32.39
C ASP A 123 23.76 10.39 32.97
N PRO A 124 22.42 10.31 33.11
CA PRO A 124 21.56 9.19 32.74
C PRO A 124 21.37 9.05 31.21
N PRO A 125 21.06 7.85 30.68
CA PRO A 125 20.90 7.65 29.25
C PRO A 125 19.70 8.41 28.67
N ALA A 126 19.86 8.98 27.49
CA ALA A 126 18.78 9.56 26.72
C ALA A 126 18.19 8.52 25.75
N TYR A 127 16.86 8.45 25.63
CA TYR A 127 16.17 7.42 24.83
C TYR A 127 15.39 7.97 23.63
N ASP A 128 15.50 9.26 23.32
CA ASP A 128 14.69 9.91 22.29
C ASP A 128 14.78 9.24 20.92
N HIS A 129 15.99 8.94 20.43
CA HIS A 129 16.18 8.27 19.14
C HIS A 129 15.75 6.80 19.20
N ALA A 130 15.98 6.11 20.32
CA ALA A 130 15.57 4.72 20.52
C ALA A 130 14.03 4.58 20.46
N ILE A 131 13.30 5.48 21.11
CA ILE A 131 11.82 5.48 21.10
C ILE A 131 11.29 5.76 19.70
N ARG A 132 11.92 6.67 18.94
CA ARG A 132 11.54 6.94 17.55
C ARG A 132 11.75 5.70 16.67
N LEU A 133 12.92 5.09 16.76
CA LEU A 133 13.26 3.86 16.04
C LEU A 133 12.25 2.75 16.35
N LEU A 134 11.88 2.61 17.62
CA LEU A 134 10.88 1.64 18.03
C LEU A 134 9.50 1.89 17.42
N GLY A 135 9.11 3.17 17.31
CA GLY A 135 7.89 3.56 16.61
C GLY A 135 7.90 3.15 15.14
N GLU A 136 9.02 3.35 14.45
CA GLU A 136 9.19 2.93 13.06
C GLU A 136 9.12 1.40 12.90
N ILE A 137 9.75 0.66 13.83
CA ILE A 137 9.69 -0.81 13.87
C ILE A 137 8.25 -1.28 14.10
N LYS A 138 7.52 -0.67 15.05
CA LYS A 138 6.11 -0.97 15.34
C LYS A 138 5.25 -0.83 14.09
N GLU A 139 5.34 0.30 13.41
CA GLU A 139 4.56 0.55 12.19
C GLU A 139 4.95 -0.41 11.06
N THR A 140 6.25 -0.71 10.92
CA THR A 140 6.73 -1.70 9.95
C THR A 140 6.17 -3.09 10.22
N LEU A 141 6.19 -3.57 11.46
CA LEU A 141 5.60 -4.86 11.84
C LEU A 141 4.09 -4.90 11.58
N LEU A 142 3.38 -3.81 11.90
CA LEU A 142 1.94 -3.69 11.63
C LEU A 142 1.60 -3.65 10.14
N SER A 143 2.51 -3.15 9.29
CA SER A 143 2.34 -3.08 7.84
C SER A 143 2.33 -4.46 7.18
N PHE A 144 3.02 -5.45 7.76
CA PHE A 144 3.02 -6.83 7.26
C PHE A 144 1.74 -7.60 7.59
N LEU A 145 0.89 -7.08 8.49
CA LEU A 145 -0.30 -7.77 8.94
C LEU A 145 -1.51 -7.48 8.07
N LEU A 146 -2.23 -8.52 7.68
CA LEU A 146 -3.55 -8.38 7.06
C LEU A 146 -4.57 -7.82 8.08
N PRO A 147 -5.69 -7.21 7.63
CA PRO A 147 -6.73 -6.70 8.52
C PRO A 147 -7.31 -7.75 9.48
N GLY A 148 -7.35 -9.02 9.07
CA GLY A 148 -7.85 -10.12 9.89
C GLY A 148 -6.92 -10.57 11.03
N HIS A 149 -5.67 -10.12 11.07
CA HIS A 149 -4.69 -10.53 12.10
C HIS A 149 -4.83 -9.73 13.41
N THR A 150 -6.05 -9.63 13.94
CA THR A 150 -6.38 -8.79 15.11
C THR A 150 -5.57 -9.15 16.36
N ARG A 151 -5.39 -10.44 16.64
CA ARG A 151 -4.60 -10.92 17.78
C ARG A 151 -3.15 -10.43 17.74
N LEU A 152 -2.47 -10.59 16.61
CA LEU A 152 -1.07 -10.15 16.44
C LEU A 152 -0.97 -8.62 16.46
N ARG A 153 -1.92 -7.92 15.84
CA ARG A 153 -1.99 -6.45 15.88
C ARG A 153 -2.10 -5.93 17.30
N ASN A 154 -2.97 -6.53 18.12
CA ASN A 154 -3.14 -6.14 19.52
C ASN A 154 -1.88 -6.44 20.32
N GLN A 155 -1.29 -7.62 20.18
CA GLN A 155 -0.05 -7.99 20.85
C GLN A 155 1.09 -7.00 20.55
N ILE A 156 1.26 -6.59 19.29
CA ILE A 156 2.27 -5.58 18.91
C ILE A 156 1.95 -4.22 19.55
N ARG A 157 0.67 -3.80 19.55
CA ARG A 157 0.27 -2.50 20.12
C ARG A 157 0.43 -2.43 21.62
N GLU A 158 0.16 -3.52 22.33
CA GLU A 158 0.26 -3.62 23.78
C GLU A 158 1.72 -3.64 24.24
N VAL A 159 2.59 -4.41 23.57
CA VAL A 159 4.00 -4.51 23.97
C VAL A 159 4.82 -3.31 23.49
N LEU A 160 4.55 -2.80 22.28
CA LEU A 160 5.22 -1.62 21.72
C LEU A 160 4.38 -0.35 21.98
N ASP A 161 3.95 -0.12 23.22
CA ASP A 161 3.29 1.13 23.60
C ASP A 161 4.34 2.22 23.86
N LEU A 162 4.43 3.19 22.95
CA LEU A 162 5.46 4.22 23.00
C LEU A 162 5.30 5.17 24.19
N ASP A 163 4.07 5.40 24.65
CA ASP A 163 3.80 6.28 25.79
C ASP A 163 4.26 5.60 27.08
N LEU A 164 3.96 4.31 27.23
CA LEU A 164 4.42 3.50 28.36
C LEU A 164 5.95 3.36 28.35
N ILE A 165 6.54 3.04 27.20
CA ILE A 165 7.99 2.85 27.08
C ILE A 165 8.75 4.14 27.38
N LYS A 166 8.21 5.29 26.97
CA LYS A 166 8.76 6.59 27.34
C LYS A 166 8.72 6.81 28.85
N GLN A 167 7.62 6.46 29.51
CA GLN A 167 7.52 6.55 30.97
C GLN A 167 8.52 5.62 31.66
N GLU A 168 8.65 4.37 31.20
CA GLU A 168 9.65 3.43 31.74
C GLU A 168 11.08 3.95 31.58
N ALA A 169 11.39 4.58 30.44
CA ALA A 169 12.69 5.18 30.17
C ALA A 169 13.01 6.33 31.14
N GLU A 170 12.05 7.26 31.35
CA GLU A 170 12.21 8.41 32.26
C GLU A 170 12.45 7.99 33.72
N HIS A 171 11.96 6.81 34.11
CA HIS A 171 12.12 6.28 35.47
C HIS A 171 13.23 5.22 35.59
N GLY A 172 14.02 4.99 34.52
CA GLY A 172 15.10 4.01 34.52
C GLY A 172 14.64 2.55 34.66
N ALA A 173 13.39 2.26 34.30
CA ALA A 173 12.78 0.93 34.38
C ALA A 173 12.73 0.19 33.02
N LEU A 174 13.11 0.86 31.93
CA LEU A 174 13.04 0.30 30.58
C LEU A 174 14.04 -0.85 30.39
N ASP A 175 13.53 -2.00 29.92
CA ASP A 175 14.33 -3.17 29.56
C ASP A 175 14.39 -3.33 28.02
N ILE A 176 15.44 -2.77 27.42
CA ILE A 176 15.67 -2.82 25.97
C ILE A 176 15.85 -4.27 25.48
N SER A 177 16.45 -5.14 26.28
CA SER A 177 16.74 -6.52 25.87
C SER A 177 15.44 -7.30 25.66
N LYS A 178 14.50 -7.18 26.61
CA LYS A 178 13.17 -7.80 26.48
C LYS A 178 12.40 -7.30 25.25
N LEU A 179 12.51 -6.00 24.98
CA LEU A 179 11.86 -5.38 23.85
C LEU A 179 12.41 -5.91 22.52
N ALA A 180 13.73 -6.00 22.42
CA ALA A 180 14.41 -6.56 21.26
C ALA A 180 14.06 -8.05 21.06
N GLU A 181 14.05 -8.85 22.12
CA GLU A 181 13.62 -10.26 22.06
C GLU A 181 12.18 -10.40 21.53
N PHE A 182 11.27 -9.53 21.97
CA PHE A 182 9.90 -9.51 21.45
C PHE A 182 9.86 -9.17 19.96
N ILE A 183 10.60 -8.14 19.52
CA ILE A 183 10.66 -7.72 18.11
C ILE A 183 11.20 -8.85 17.24
N ILE A 184 12.33 -9.45 17.63
CA ILE A 184 12.95 -10.57 16.89
C ILE A 184 12.02 -11.78 16.88
N GLY A 185 11.34 -12.05 18.00
CA GLY A 185 10.30 -13.08 18.08
C GLY A 185 9.16 -12.83 17.09
N MET A 186 8.66 -11.59 17.03
CA MET A 186 7.63 -11.18 16.07
C MET A 186 8.13 -11.31 14.63
N MET A 187 9.34 -10.86 14.33
CA MET A 187 9.98 -11.03 13.01
C MET A 187 10.04 -12.51 12.61
N GLY A 188 10.39 -13.41 13.53
CA GLY A 188 10.38 -14.86 13.27
C GLY A 188 9.00 -15.43 12.94
N THR A 189 7.91 -14.81 13.41
CA THR A 189 6.55 -15.22 13.05
C THR A 189 6.04 -14.63 11.74
N LEU A 190 6.55 -13.45 11.35
CA LEU A 190 6.07 -12.70 10.18
C LEU A 190 6.95 -12.88 8.93
N CYS A 191 8.20 -13.32 9.11
CA CYS A 191 9.13 -13.48 8.00
C CYS A 191 8.86 -14.74 7.19
N ALA A 192 9.27 -14.70 5.91
CA ALA A 192 9.29 -15.87 5.06
C ALA A 192 10.44 -16.81 5.47
N PRO A 193 10.34 -18.13 5.26
CA PRO A 193 11.36 -19.10 5.67
C PRO A 193 12.78 -18.79 5.20
N ALA A 194 12.91 -18.12 4.05
CA ALA A 194 14.21 -17.69 3.52
C ALA A 194 14.97 -16.73 4.45
N ARG A 195 14.30 -16.05 5.38
CA ARG A 195 14.89 -15.11 6.35
C ARG A 195 15.08 -15.70 7.75
N ASP A 196 14.65 -16.94 8.00
CA ASP A 196 14.69 -17.51 9.35
C ASP A 196 16.12 -17.61 9.90
N GLU A 197 17.09 -17.94 9.06
CA GLU A 197 18.51 -18.00 9.44
C GLU A 197 19.08 -16.60 9.77
N GLU A 198 18.62 -15.55 9.08
CA GLU A 198 19.02 -14.17 9.37
C GLU A 198 18.42 -13.70 10.69
N VAL A 199 17.12 -13.96 10.90
CA VAL A 199 16.42 -13.66 12.17
C VAL A 199 17.05 -14.42 13.34
N LYS A 200 17.51 -15.65 13.12
CA LYS A 200 18.20 -16.43 14.15
C LYS A 200 19.52 -15.80 14.56
N LYS A 201 20.32 -15.30 13.60
CA LYS A 201 21.59 -14.59 13.89
C LYS A 201 21.36 -13.33 14.73
N LEU A 202 20.24 -12.64 14.56
CA LEU A 202 19.92 -11.46 15.38
C LEU A 202 19.79 -11.81 16.87
N LYS A 203 19.37 -13.02 17.22
CA LYS A 203 19.25 -13.46 18.62
C LYS A 203 20.60 -13.59 19.32
N ASP A 204 21.69 -13.73 18.56
CA ASP A 204 23.04 -13.89 19.12
C ASP A 204 23.73 -12.54 19.39
N ILE A 205 23.19 -11.43 18.87
CA ILE A 205 23.74 -10.08 19.03
C ILE A 205 23.24 -9.50 20.35
N LYS A 206 24.17 -9.11 21.24
CA LYS A 206 23.86 -8.58 22.58
C LYS A 206 24.03 -7.07 22.71
N GLU A 207 24.74 -6.45 21.78
CA GLU A 207 24.95 -5.01 21.78
C GLU A 207 23.73 -4.32 21.15
N ILE A 208 23.23 -3.26 21.79
CA ILE A 208 21.97 -2.62 21.39
C ILE A 208 22.08 -1.99 20.00
N VAL A 209 23.14 -1.21 19.74
CA VAL A 209 23.29 -0.50 18.45
C VAL A 209 23.53 -1.47 17.29
N PRO A 210 24.40 -2.49 17.39
CA PRO A 210 24.56 -3.49 16.32
C PRO A 210 23.35 -4.41 16.12
N LEU A 211 22.42 -4.47 17.08
CA LEU A 211 21.24 -5.32 16.99
C LEU A 211 20.15 -4.73 16.11
N PHE A 212 20.04 -3.40 16.05
CA PHE A 212 19.05 -2.67 15.25
C PHE A 212 19.66 -2.12 13.96
#